data_AF-A0A9J6BZL4-F1
#
_entry.id   AF-A0A9J6BZL4-F1
#
_cell.length_a   1.000
_cell.length_b   1.000
_cell.length_c   1.000
_cell.angle_alpha   90.00
_cell.angle_beta   90.00
_cell.angle_gamma   90.00
#
_symmetry.space_group_name_H-M   'P 1'
#
loop_
_entity.id
_entity.type
_entity.pdbx_description
1 polymer ?
#
loop_
_entity_poly.entity_id
_entity_poly.type
_entity_poly.pdbx_seq_one_letter_code
_entity_poly.pdbx_strand_id
1 'polypeptide(L)'
;MKLIFGLILIWLPVLICQNVYYDDPYDPETDIYVQNCIPGQSFYNGCGNSCRCKAPGKAFCTLRACVSAEMREEFIRQDYESKYIHPKGWK
;
A
#
# COMPACT_ATOMS: atom_id res chain seq x y z
N MET A 1 51.99 -25.94 22.04
CA MET A 1 50.54 -25.87 21.78
C MET A 1 50.04 -24.47 22.07
N LYS A 2 49.93 -23.61 21.05
CA LYS A 2 49.21 -22.34 21.12
C LYS A 2 48.30 -22.29 19.90
N LEU A 3 47.00 -22.19 20.18
CA LEU A 3 45.88 -22.31 19.25
C LEU A 3 45.94 -21.21 18.18
N ILE A 4 46.11 -21.60 16.91
CA ILE A 4 46.02 -20.71 15.74
C ILE A 4 44.71 -20.97 14.97
N PHE A 5 43.61 -21.25 15.69
CA PHE A 5 42.31 -21.57 15.10
C PHE A 5 41.22 -20.59 15.58
N GLY A 6 41.48 -19.29 15.47
CA GLY A 6 40.56 -18.28 16.01
C GLY A 6 40.39 -17.00 15.21
N LEU A 7 40.87 -16.93 13.96
CA LEU A 7 40.82 -15.70 13.15
C LEU A 7 40.06 -15.81 11.81
N ILE A 8 39.33 -16.92 11.57
CA ILE A 8 38.62 -17.13 10.29
C ILE A 8 37.09 -17.34 10.48
N LEU A 9 36.51 -16.96 11.63
CA LEU A 9 35.06 -17.12 11.87
C LEU A 9 34.34 -15.82 12.25
N ILE A 10 34.91 -14.65 11.98
CA ILE A 10 34.31 -13.35 12.37
C ILE A 10 33.91 -12.48 11.16
N TRP A 11 33.86 -13.03 9.93
CA TRP A 11 33.62 -12.19 8.74
C TRP A 11 32.55 -12.63 7.72
N LEU A 12 31.81 -13.73 7.91
CA LEU A 12 30.80 -14.16 6.91
C LEU A 12 29.65 -14.95 7.59
N PRO A 13 28.69 -14.32 8.29
CA PRO A 13 27.36 -14.26 7.67
C PRO A 13 26.45 -13.10 8.13
N VAL A 14 26.99 -11.93 8.55
CA VAL A 14 26.11 -10.75 8.84
C VAL A 14 25.86 -9.89 7.59
N LEU A 15 26.42 -10.28 6.44
CA LEU A 15 26.18 -9.66 5.13
C LEU A 15 24.94 -10.21 4.41
N ILE A 16 24.10 -11.01 5.07
CA ILE A 16 22.87 -11.57 4.46
C ILE A 16 21.61 -10.81 4.90
N CYS A 17 21.71 -9.85 5.84
CA CYS A 17 20.52 -9.14 6.36
C CYS A 17 20.25 -7.76 5.73
N GLN A 18 20.99 -7.32 4.71
CA GLN A 18 20.74 -6.00 4.09
C GLN A 18 19.68 -5.98 2.99
N ASN A 19 19.04 -7.10 2.65
CA ASN A 19 18.05 -7.12 1.56
C ASN A 19 16.68 -7.57 2.04
N VAL A 20 16.17 -6.99 3.13
CA VAL A 20 14.72 -6.78 3.20
C VAL A 20 14.46 -5.46 2.47
N TYR A 21 14.45 -5.54 1.13
CA TYR A 21 13.74 -4.54 0.35
C TYR A 21 12.27 -4.76 0.74
N TYR A 22 11.74 -3.90 1.60
CA TYR A 22 10.30 -3.80 1.78
C TYR A 22 9.81 -3.32 0.42
N ASP A 23 9.28 -4.23 -0.39
CA ASP A 23 8.47 -3.85 -1.54
C ASP A 23 7.29 -3.06 -0.98
N ASP A 24 7.42 -1.73 -0.92
CA ASP A 24 6.32 -0.84 -0.57
C ASP A 24 5.30 -0.92 -1.72
N PRO A 25 4.09 -1.45 -1.48
CA PRO A 25 3.10 -1.62 -2.53
C PRO A 25 2.38 -0.32 -2.92
N TYR A 26 2.86 0.86 -2.49
CA TYR A 26 2.22 2.13 -2.81
C TYR A 26 3.21 3.20 -3.32
N ASP A 27 3.66 3.03 -4.56
CA ASP A 27 4.29 4.11 -5.33
C ASP A 27 3.21 4.97 -6.03
N PRO A 28 2.97 6.22 -5.57
CA PRO A 28 1.95 7.10 -6.12
C PRO A 28 2.24 7.61 -7.54
N GLU A 29 3.45 7.38 -8.08
CA GLU A 29 3.84 7.87 -9.40
C GLU A 29 3.42 6.91 -10.54
N THR A 30 2.97 5.69 -10.21
CA THR A 30 2.66 4.63 -11.20
C THR A 30 1.17 4.39 -11.50
N ASP A 31 0.22 5.04 -10.82
CA ASP A 31 -1.25 4.87 -11.06
C ASP A 31 -1.74 5.46 -12.40
N ILE A 32 -0.86 6.05 -13.21
CA ILE A 32 -1.19 6.55 -14.55
C ILE A 32 -1.17 5.45 -15.63
N TYR A 33 -0.52 4.31 -15.40
CA TYR A 33 -0.63 3.19 -16.30
C TYR A 33 -1.83 2.34 -15.89
N VAL A 34 -2.96 2.56 -16.57
CA VAL A 34 -3.97 1.51 -16.75
C VAL A 34 -3.25 0.35 -17.46
N GLN A 35 -2.57 -0.49 -16.67
CA GLN A 35 -2.04 -1.75 -17.17
C GLN A 35 -3.24 -2.49 -17.76
N ASN A 36 -3.11 -2.80 -19.04
CA ASN A 36 -4.08 -3.52 -19.86
C ASN A 36 -5.01 -4.41 -19.02
N CYS A 37 -6.19 -3.89 -18.68
CA CYS A 37 -7.18 -4.69 -17.96
C CYS A 37 -7.69 -5.82 -18.86
N ILE A 38 -8.08 -6.95 -18.29
CA ILE A 38 -8.62 -8.08 -19.06
C ILE A 38 -10.12 -7.85 -19.29
N PRO A 39 -10.64 -7.94 -20.53
CA PRO A 39 -12.07 -7.78 -20.79
C PRO A 39 -12.94 -8.65 -19.88
N GLY A 40 -13.95 -8.03 -19.24
CA GLY A 40 -14.83 -8.69 -18.27
C GLY A 40 -14.32 -8.67 -16.83
N GLN A 41 -13.05 -8.36 -16.58
CA GLN A 41 -12.51 -8.20 -15.23
C GLN A 41 -13.16 -7.01 -14.51
N SER A 42 -13.36 -7.17 -13.20
CA SER A 42 -13.72 -6.06 -12.31
C SER A 42 -12.54 -5.72 -11.41
N PHE A 43 -12.30 -4.44 -11.18
CA PHE A 43 -11.20 -3.96 -10.34
C PHE A 43 -11.56 -2.62 -9.71
N TYR A 44 -10.73 -2.15 -8.78
CA TYR A 44 -10.78 -0.78 -8.27
C TYR A 44 -9.55 -0.04 -8.74
N ASN A 45 -9.70 1.20 -9.21
CA ASN A 45 -8.54 2.05 -9.52
C ASN A 45 -7.91 2.62 -8.23
N GLY A 46 -6.79 3.35 -8.32
CA GLY A 46 -6.12 3.95 -7.15
C GLY A 46 -6.99 4.92 -6.33
N CYS A 47 -8.09 5.39 -6.92
CA CYS A 47 -9.09 6.24 -6.29
C CYS A 47 -10.24 5.46 -5.59
N GLY A 48 -10.28 4.14 -5.72
CA GLY A 48 -11.36 3.31 -5.16
C GLY A 48 -12.66 3.34 -5.97
N ASN A 49 -12.61 3.80 -7.22
CA ASN A 49 -13.71 3.65 -8.16
C ASN A 49 -13.81 2.21 -8.66
N SER A 50 -15.01 1.66 -8.63
CA SER A 50 -15.26 0.33 -9.17
C SER A 50 -15.28 0.41 -10.69
N CYS A 51 -14.49 -0.45 -11.34
CA CYS A 51 -14.28 -0.46 -12.77
C CYS A 51 -14.59 -1.86 -13.35
N ARG A 52 -15.19 -1.88 -14.54
CA ARG A 52 -15.37 -3.09 -15.37
C ARG A 52 -14.63 -2.91 -16.69
N CYS A 53 -13.72 -3.82 -16.99
CA CYS A 53 -12.95 -3.76 -18.22
C CYS A 53 -13.81 -4.18 -19.43
N LYS A 54 -13.84 -3.34 -20.47
CA LYS A 54 -14.55 -3.59 -21.74
C LYS A 54 -13.61 -4.20 -22.79
N ALA A 55 -12.41 -3.63 -22.89
CA ALA A 55 -11.37 -4.01 -23.84
C ALA A 55 -10.01 -3.77 -23.16
N PRO A 56 -8.90 -4.34 -23.66
CA PRO A 56 -7.57 -4.05 -23.12
C PRO A 56 -7.34 -2.54 -22.98
N GLY A 57 -7.05 -2.09 -21.76
CA GLY A 57 -6.83 -0.68 -21.44
C GLY A 57 -8.08 0.22 -21.46
N LYS A 58 -9.28 -0.33 -21.66
CA LYS A 58 -10.55 0.43 -21.65
C LYS A 58 -11.52 -0.13 -20.63
N ALA A 59 -11.88 0.66 -19.63
CA ALA A 59 -12.82 0.29 -18.58
C ALA A 59 -13.95 1.31 -18.42
N PHE A 60 -15.09 0.86 -17.92
CA PHE A 60 -16.15 1.73 -17.39
C PHE A 60 -16.02 1.77 -15.87
N CYS A 61 -15.89 2.96 -15.29
CA CYS A 61 -15.72 3.14 -13.85
C CYS A 61 -16.85 3.98 -13.23
N THR A 62 -17.11 3.80 -11.94
CA THR A 62 -17.89 4.74 -11.15
C THR A 62 -17.20 6.11 -11.06
N LEU A 63 -17.93 7.15 -10.65
CA LEU A 63 -17.42 8.52 -10.51
C LEU A 63 -17.48 9.00 -9.05
N ARG A 64 -16.86 8.23 -8.15
CA ARG A 64 -16.58 8.68 -6.78
C ARG A 64 -15.40 9.65 -6.82
N ALA A 65 -15.49 10.69 -6.01
CA ALA A 65 -14.41 11.65 -5.85
C ALA A 65 -13.16 10.96 -5.28
N CYS A 66 -12.00 11.32 -5.83
CA CYS A 66 -10.72 10.90 -5.29
C CYS A 66 -10.35 11.82 -4.14
N VAL A 67 -9.99 11.24 -3.00
CA VAL A 67 -9.46 11.98 -1.86
C VAL A 67 -7.96 11.69 -1.74
N SER A 68 -7.18 12.69 -1.36
CA SER A 68 -5.77 12.49 -1.01
C SER A 68 -5.65 11.51 0.16
N ALA A 69 -4.48 10.90 0.29
CA ALA A 69 -4.17 10.06 1.44
C ALA A 69 -4.37 10.84 2.76
N GLU A 70 -3.88 12.08 2.81
CA GLU A 70 -4.06 13.00 3.94
C GLU A 70 -5.54 13.21 4.30
N MET A 71 -6.40 13.50 3.30
CA MET A 71 -7.84 13.66 3.53
C MET A 71 -8.49 12.35 4.01
N ARG A 72 -8.07 11.19 3.47
CA ARG A 72 -8.56 9.89 3.92
C ARG A 72 -8.22 9.64 5.39
N GLU A 73 -6.98 9.90 5.79
CA GLU A 73 -6.53 9.75 7.17
C GLU A 73 -7.29 10.70 8.11
N GLU A 74 -7.53 11.94 7.68
CA GLU A 74 -8.32 12.89 8.45
C GLU A 74 -9.76 12.39 8.65
N PHE A 75 -10.42 11.88 7.61
CA PHE A 75 -11.78 11.32 7.74
C PHE A 75 -11.83 10.15 8.72
N ILE A 76 -10.84 9.25 8.67
CA ILE A 76 -10.75 8.11 9.61
C ILE A 76 -10.57 8.61 11.05
N ARG A 77 -9.71 9.60 11.25
CA ARG A 77 -9.50 10.22 12.57
C ARG A 77 -10.79 10.84 13.10
N GLN A 78 -11.49 11.60 12.26
CA GLN A 78 -12.76 12.23 12.64
C GLN A 78 -13.85 11.20 12.99
N ASP A 79 -13.97 10.11 12.22
CA ASP A 79 -14.89 9.01 12.54
C ASP A 79 -14.55 8.38 13.91
N TYR A 80 -13.28 8.05 14.14
CA TYR A 80 -12.79 7.52 15.42
C TYR A 80 -13.11 8.46 16.59
N GLU A 81 -12.78 9.75 16.46
CA GLU A 81 -13.07 10.75 17.49
C GLU A 81 -14.56 10.86 17.80
N SER A 82 -15.41 10.83 16.76
CA SER A 82 -16.87 10.90 16.90
C SER A 82 -17.46 9.69 17.63
N LYS A 83 -16.82 8.52 17.47
CA LYS A 83 -17.29 7.26 18.03
C LYS A 83 -16.76 7.01 19.43
N TYR A 84 -15.51 7.40 19.72
CA TYR A 84 -14.80 7.00 20.93
C TYR A 84 -14.41 8.14 21.87
N ILE A 85 -14.21 9.37 21.38
CA ILE A 85 -13.74 10.50 22.20
C ILE A 85 -14.88 11.44 22.60
N HIS A 86 -15.81 11.69 21.68
CA HIS A 86 -16.99 12.52 21.93
C HIS A 86 -18.27 11.82 21.45
N PRO A 87 -18.72 10.76 22.14
CA PRO A 87 -19.98 10.12 21.78
C PRO A 87 -21.10 11.17 21.83
N LYS A 88 -21.75 11.42 20.69
CA LYS A 88 -22.96 12.24 20.63
C LYS A 88 -24.04 11.57 21.47
N GLY A 89 -24.15 11.98 22.74
CA GLY A 89 -25.04 11.32 23.69
C GLY A 89 -24.74 11.57 25.15
N TRP A 90 -23.62 12.22 25.52
CA TRP A 90 -23.48 12.76 26.87
C TRP A 90 -24.33 14.03 27.03
N LYS A 91 -25.61 13.82 27.33
CA LYS A 91 -26.45 14.74 28.11
C LYS A 91 -26.93 14.01 29.35
#